data_AF-A0A136MWZ9-F1
#
_entry.id   AF-A0A136MWZ9-F1
#
_cell.length_a   1.000
_cell.length_b   1.000
_cell.length_c   1.000
_cell.angle_alpha   90.00
_cell.angle_beta   90.00
_cell.angle_gamma   90.00
#
_symmetry.space_group_name_H-M   'P 1'
#
loop_
_entity.id
_entity.type
_entity.pdbx_description
1 polymer ?
#
loop_
_entity_poly.entity_id
_entity_poly.type
_entity_poly.pdbx_seq_one_letter_code
_entity_poly.pdbx_strand_id
1 'polypeptide(L)'
;MPDPLNLPLMKGHQSVARYFLTLMAVFLLFLQGCTTEPSSPPPPAGQEPKTGGSSLSDTASQAPKPAPPVKNLYDEKADASRQVADALHEARQDHKHVLIQWGGNWCPWCFKLHAVLESDRSLRGLLRAEYVYVPIESKNVDLAASYKAPVNSVPFLTVLDADNKVLANQPTDPLEDGDHYDAAKVKAFLEQWKPAPLDAEQLLAAALGQARKDQRSILIHFGAPGASGASASIAFSAGRISSR
;
A
#
# COMPACT_ATOMS: atom_id res chain seq x y z
N MET A 1 51.74 -4.55 -16.02
CA MET A 1 51.81 -5.13 -14.66
C MET A 1 52.55 -4.13 -13.78
N PRO A 2 51.89 -3.45 -12.83
CA PRO A 2 52.58 -2.58 -11.87
C PRO A 2 52.97 -3.34 -10.58
N ASP A 3 54.13 -2.97 -10.05
CA ASP A 3 54.87 -3.56 -8.91
C ASP A 3 54.12 -3.57 -7.57
N PRO A 4 54.27 -4.63 -6.74
CA PRO A 4 53.58 -4.78 -5.46
C PRO A 4 54.44 -4.41 -4.25
N LEU A 5 54.98 -3.19 -4.13
CA LEU A 5 55.66 -2.75 -2.89
C LEU A 5 55.52 -1.24 -2.65
N ASN A 6 54.32 -0.79 -2.27
CA ASN A 6 54.18 0.44 -1.49
C ASN A 6 52.83 0.47 -0.74
N LEU A 7 52.85 0.11 0.54
CA LEU A 7 51.69 0.25 1.43
C LEU A 7 52.08 1.20 2.58
N PRO A 8 51.50 2.41 2.68
CA PRO A 8 51.74 3.27 3.82
C PRO A 8 50.96 2.78 5.05
N LEU A 9 51.72 2.45 6.09
CA LEU A 9 51.28 2.20 7.47
C LEU A 9 50.51 3.41 8.03
N MET A 10 49.18 3.29 8.17
CA MET A 10 48.38 4.25 8.93
C MET A 10 48.51 3.98 10.43
N LYS A 11 49.19 4.88 11.15
CA LYS A 11 49.14 5.00 12.61
C LYS A 11 48.11 6.08 12.97
N GLY A 12 47.10 5.72 13.76
CA GLY A 12 46.06 6.67 14.17
C GLY A 12 45.11 6.17 15.27
N HIS A 13 45.61 5.44 16.27
CA HIS A 13 44.85 5.12 17.49
C HIS A 13 45.14 6.15 18.59
N GLN A 14 44.43 7.27 18.67
CA GLN A 14 44.36 8.10 19.89
C GLN A 14 43.16 9.07 19.84
N SER A 15 41.91 8.61 20.01
CA SER A 15 40.80 9.54 20.37
C SER A 15 39.53 8.91 20.95
N VAL A 16 39.56 7.68 21.47
CA VAL A 16 38.33 7.02 21.96
C VAL A 16 38.26 6.88 23.49
N ALA A 17 39.33 7.20 24.22
CA ALA A 17 39.44 6.90 25.65
C ALA A 17 39.22 8.09 26.61
N ARG A 18 38.60 9.19 26.17
CA ARG A 18 38.35 10.37 27.04
C ARG A 18 36.90 10.82 27.19
N TYR A 19 35.95 10.24 26.45
CA TYR A 19 34.53 10.59 26.56
C TYR A 19 33.72 9.71 27.51
N PHE A 20 34.31 8.64 28.05
CA PHE A 20 33.59 7.68 28.90
C PHE A 20 33.61 7.99 30.41
N LEU A 21 34.25 9.08 30.85
CA LEU A 21 34.44 9.36 32.28
C LEU A 21 33.75 10.64 32.79
N THR A 22 32.88 11.28 32.01
CA THR A 22 32.18 12.53 32.38
C THR A 22 30.66 12.47 32.20
N LEU A 23 30.07 11.28 32.09
CA LEU A 23 28.61 11.07 31.95
C LEU A 23 27.96 10.28 33.10
N MET A 24 28.67 10.04 34.20
CA MET A 24 28.17 9.33 35.40
C MET A 24 28.06 10.22 36.65
N ALA A 25 27.87 11.54 36.49
CA ALA A 25 27.75 12.48 37.62
C ALA A 25 26.54 13.43 37.56
N VAL A 26 25.68 13.32 36.54
CA VAL A 26 24.46 14.14 36.42
C VAL A 26 23.18 13.34 36.75
N PHE A 27 23.29 12.03 36.95
CA PHE A 27 22.14 11.13 37.13
C PHE A 27 21.72 10.90 38.61
N LEU A 28 22.26 11.65 39.57
CA LEU A 28 22.07 11.36 41.01
C LEU A 28 21.66 12.58 41.87
N LEU A 29 20.99 13.58 41.29
CA LEU A 29 20.55 14.78 42.02
C LEU A 29 19.12 15.28 41.71
N PHE A 30 18.19 14.41 41.29
CA PHE A 30 16.77 14.81 41.12
C PHE A 30 15.78 13.77 41.66
N LEU A 31 16.01 13.30 42.89
CA LEU A 31 15.00 12.66 43.72
C LEU A 31 14.75 13.55 44.93
N GLN A 32 13.71 14.40 44.83
CA GLN A 32 12.75 14.80 45.87
C GLN A 32 12.15 16.19 45.57
N GLY A 33 10.81 16.26 45.45
CA GLY A 33 10.03 17.50 45.36
C GLY A 33 8.78 17.32 44.48
N CYS A 34 7.72 16.72 45.03
CA CYS A 34 6.51 17.43 45.47
C CYS A 34 5.54 17.83 44.35
N THR A 35 4.54 16.96 44.15
CA THR A 35 3.09 17.25 44.06
C THR A 35 2.66 18.62 43.54
N THR A 36 2.04 18.63 42.35
CA THR A 36 0.79 19.37 42.09
C THR A 36 0.16 18.85 40.80
N GLU A 37 -1.02 18.21 40.92
CA GLU A 37 -1.92 17.90 39.80
C GLU A 37 -2.50 19.18 39.20
N PRO A 38 -2.51 19.37 37.86
CA PRO A 38 -3.37 20.34 37.23
C PRO A 38 -4.74 19.69 36.97
N SER A 39 -5.75 20.15 37.73
CA SER A 39 -7.14 19.82 37.54
C SER A 39 -7.65 20.31 36.18
N SER A 40 -8.35 19.44 35.47
CA SER A 40 -9.05 19.74 34.22
C SER A 40 -10.29 20.60 34.48
N PRO A 41 -10.56 21.65 33.69
CA PRO A 41 -11.82 22.38 33.78
C PRO A 41 -12.98 21.59 33.11
N PRO A 42 -14.20 21.63 33.67
CA PRO A 42 -15.37 20.96 33.10
C PRO A 42 -15.89 21.68 31.84
N PRO A 43 -16.54 20.95 30.91
CA PRO A 43 -17.16 21.53 29.72
C PRO A 43 -18.43 22.31 30.08
N PRO A 44 -18.68 23.50 29.49
CA PRO A 44 -19.96 24.17 29.64
C PRO A 44 -21.05 23.50 28.79
N ALA A 45 -22.13 23.08 29.44
CA ALA A 45 -23.36 22.65 28.82
C ALA A 45 -24.18 23.86 28.30
N GLY A 46 -24.55 23.76 27.03
CA GLY A 46 -25.80 24.22 26.39
C GLY A 46 -26.43 25.56 26.77
N GLN A 47 -26.57 26.42 25.76
CA GLN A 47 -27.82 27.15 25.50
C GLN A 47 -27.93 27.48 23.99
N GLU A 48 -29.05 27.08 23.41
CA GLU A 48 -29.49 27.39 22.02
C GLU A 48 -29.68 28.90 21.82
N PRO A 49 -29.65 29.37 20.56
CA PRO A 49 -30.87 30.02 20.06
C PRO A 49 -31.28 29.59 18.66
N LYS A 50 -32.60 29.63 18.45
CA LYS A 50 -33.33 29.18 17.28
C LYS A 50 -33.34 30.19 16.12
N THR A 51 -33.60 29.60 14.95
CA THR A 51 -34.45 30.05 13.82
C THR A 51 -33.92 30.97 12.71
N GLY A 52 -34.06 30.43 11.48
CA GLY A 52 -34.26 31.14 10.21
C GLY A 52 -33.01 31.14 9.31
N GLY A 53 -32.98 30.65 8.07
CA GLY A 53 -33.98 30.08 7.15
C GLY A 53 -33.36 30.04 5.73
N SER A 54 -33.90 29.20 4.84
CA SER A 54 -33.59 29.09 3.39
C SER A 54 -32.21 28.48 3.05
N SER A 55 -32.00 27.62 2.05
CA SER A 55 -32.80 27.17 0.90
C SER A 55 -32.06 26.02 0.19
N LEU A 56 -32.83 25.11 -0.43
CA LEU A 56 -32.49 24.22 -1.56
C LEU A 56 -31.41 23.14 -1.38
N SER A 57 -31.83 21.88 -1.27
CA SER A 57 -31.07 20.69 -1.71
C SER A 57 -31.97 19.44 -1.78
N ASP A 58 -32.92 19.40 -2.72
CA ASP A 58 -33.49 18.13 -3.18
C ASP A 58 -32.60 17.56 -4.28
N THR A 59 -31.48 16.97 -3.88
CA THR A 59 -30.79 15.95 -4.67
C THR A 59 -30.79 14.69 -3.83
N ALA A 60 -31.73 13.81 -4.15
CA ALA A 60 -31.85 12.49 -3.56
C ALA A 60 -30.50 11.76 -3.66
N SER A 61 -29.86 11.61 -2.50
CA SER A 61 -28.71 10.75 -2.29
C SER A 61 -29.15 9.30 -2.50
N GLN A 62 -28.92 8.78 -3.69
CA GLN A 62 -29.06 7.35 -3.95
C GLN A 62 -27.86 6.67 -3.28
N ALA A 63 -28.07 6.19 -2.05
CA ALA A 63 -27.12 5.31 -1.39
C ALA A 63 -26.85 4.09 -2.30
N PRO A 64 -25.59 3.66 -2.47
CA PRO A 64 -25.29 2.49 -3.28
C PRO A 64 -25.98 1.28 -2.64
N LYS A 65 -26.86 0.65 -3.40
CA LYS A 65 -27.48 -0.63 -3.05
C LYS A 65 -26.35 -1.62 -2.73
N PRO A 66 -26.40 -2.36 -1.61
CA PRO A 66 -25.41 -3.39 -1.35
C PRO A 66 -25.41 -4.38 -2.51
N ALA A 67 -24.24 -4.56 -3.14
CA ALA A 67 -24.07 -5.56 -4.18
C ALA A 67 -24.43 -6.94 -3.59
N PRO A 68 -25.14 -7.80 -4.34
CA PRO A 68 -25.47 -9.14 -3.87
C PRO A 68 -24.18 -9.91 -3.55
N PRO A 69 -24.20 -10.85 -2.58
CA PRO A 69 -23.03 -11.65 -2.25
C PRO A 69 -22.60 -12.41 -3.50
N VAL A 70 -21.40 -12.12 -3.99
CA VAL A 70 -20.89 -12.73 -5.22
C VAL A 70 -20.54 -14.18 -4.88
N LYS A 71 -21.42 -15.12 -5.25
CA LYS A 71 -21.20 -16.56 -5.09
C LYS A 71 -20.05 -17.07 -5.98
N ASN A 72 -19.71 -16.28 -7.01
CA ASN A 72 -18.74 -16.60 -8.05
C ASN A 72 -17.52 -15.70 -7.92
N LEU A 73 -16.31 -16.28 -8.00
CA LEU A 73 -15.06 -15.52 -7.98
C LEU A 73 -14.85 -14.74 -9.29
N TYR A 74 -15.33 -15.31 -10.40
CA TYR A 74 -15.17 -14.76 -11.74
C TYR A 74 -16.51 -14.22 -12.26
N ASP A 75 -16.50 -12.98 -12.78
CA ASP A 75 -17.64 -12.45 -13.52
C ASP A 75 -17.56 -12.87 -14.99
N GLU A 76 -18.35 -13.88 -15.36
CA GLU A 76 -18.37 -14.44 -16.71
C GLU A 76 -18.90 -13.50 -17.79
N LYS A 77 -19.56 -12.41 -17.39
CA LYS A 77 -20.14 -11.40 -18.29
C LYS A 77 -19.31 -10.12 -18.36
N ALA A 78 -18.27 -10.01 -17.54
CA ALA A 78 -17.43 -8.82 -17.53
C ALA A 78 -16.58 -8.71 -18.81
N ASP A 79 -16.31 -7.48 -19.20
CA ASP A 79 -15.29 -7.15 -20.19
C ASP A 79 -13.92 -7.21 -19.52
N ALA A 80 -13.17 -8.27 -19.81
CA ALA A 80 -11.87 -8.53 -19.19
C ALA A 80 -10.85 -7.42 -19.47
N SER A 81 -10.86 -6.83 -20.68
CA SER A 81 -9.96 -5.72 -21.02
C SER A 81 -10.28 -4.49 -20.19
N ARG A 82 -11.57 -4.21 -19.99
CA ARG A 82 -12.00 -3.11 -19.11
C ARG A 82 -11.62 -3.35 -17.65
N GLN A 83 -11.80 -4.56 -17.13
CA GLN A 83 -11.39 -4.91 -15.76
C GLN A 83 -9.90 -4.66 -15.54
N VAL A 84 -9.05 -5.08 -16.49
CA VAL A 84 -7.61 -4.84 -16.39
C VAL A 84 -7.29 -3.34 -16.51
N ALA A 85 -7.97 -2.61 -17.39
CA ALA A 85 -7.79 -1.15 -17.51
C ALA A 85 -8.15 -0.40 -16.22
N ASP A 86 -9.26 -0.78 -15.57
CA ASP A 86 -9.70 -0.20 -14.29
C ASP A 86 -8.70 -0.55 -13.17
N ALA A 87 -8.20 -1.78 -13.14
CA ALA A 87 -7.19 -2.19 -12.17
C ALA A 87 -5.85 -1.48 -12.35
N LEU A 88 -5.41 -1.26 -13.60
CA LEU A 88 -4.22 -0.47 -13.91
C LEU A 88 -4.38 0.99 -13.50
N HIS A 89 -5.59 1.54 -13.64
CA HIS A 89 -5.89 2.90 -13.17
C HIS A 89 -5.74 3.00 -11.65
N GLU A 90 -6.34 2.08 -10.89
CA GLU A 90 -6.18 2.01 -9.43
C GLU A 90 -4.71 1.80 -9.04
N ALA A 91 -4.02 0.88 -9.70
CA ALA A 91 -2.63 0.55 -9.41
C ALA A 91 -1.69 1.76 -9.56
N ARG A 92 -1.91 2.61 -10.57
CA ARG A 92 -1.16 3.87 -10.75
C ARG A 92 -1.40 4.87 -9.63
N GLN A 93 -2.63 4.97 -9.13
CA GLN A 93 -2.98 5.91 -8.06
C GLN A 93 -2.41 5.48 -6.71
N ASP A 94 -2.37 4.17 -6.48
CA ASP A 94 -1.95 3.58 -5.21
C ASP A 94 -0.50 3.10 -5.20
N HIS A 95 0.24 3.28 -6.31
CA HIS A 95 1.60 2.77 -6.48
C HIS A 95 1.72 1.26 -6.29
N LYS A 96 0.72 0.51 -6.77
CA LYS A 96 0.63 -0.95 -6.71
C LYS A 96 0.99 -1.59 -8.05
N HIS A 97 1.17 -2.90 -8.04
CA HIS A 97 1.14 -3.73 -9.25
C HIS A 97 -0.25 -4.34 -9.46
N VAL A 98 -0.54 -4.88 -10.64
CA VAL A 98 -1.76 -5.64 -10.90
C VAL A 98 -1.43 -7.13 -10.87
N LEU A 99 -2.20 -7.90 -10.08
CA LEU A 99 -2.12 -9.36 -10.07
C LEU A 99 -3.37 -9.94 -10.74
N ILE A 100 -3.20 -10.48 -11.94
CA ILE A 100 -4.26 -11.17 -12.67
C ILE A 100 -4.21 -12.66 -12.32
N GLN A 101 -5.35 -13.22 -11.93
CA GLN A 101 -5.55 -14.66 -11.84
C GLN A 101 -6.43 -15.14 -12.99
N TRP A 102 -5.85 -15.80 -13.97
CA TRP A 102 -6.58 -16.47 -15.05
C TRP A 102 -7.18 -17.77 -14.52
N GLY A 103 -8.48 -17.97 -14.71
CA GLY A 103 -9.16 -19.18 -14.26
C GLY A 103 -10.64 -19.15 -14.61
N GLY A 104 -11.48 -19.77 -13.78
CA GLY A 104 -12.92 -19.67 -13.96
C GLY A 104 -13.69 -20.31 -12.82
N ASN A 105 -15.01 -20.09 -12.78
CA ASN A 105 -15.85 -20.61 -11.69
C ASN A 105 -15.93 -22.15 -11.66
N TRP A 106 -15.52 -22.83 -12.73
CA TRP A 106 -15.43 -24.29 -12.83
C TRP A 106 -14.15 -24.87 -12.21
N CYS A 107 -13.20 -24.04 -11.81
CA CYS A 107 -11.85 -24.43 -11.38
C CYS A 107 -11.73 -24.47 -9.84
N PRO A 108 -11.66 -25.65 -9.20
CA PRO A 108 -11.56 -25.73 -7.74
C PRO A 108 -10.26 -25.14 -7.17
N TRP A 109 -9.15 -25.33 -7.88
CA TRP A 109 -7.85 -24.78 -7.49
C TRP A 109 -7.84 -23.24 -7.51
N CYS A 110 -8.61 -22.62 -8.41
CA CYS A 110 -8.77 -21.17 -8.47
C CYS A 110 -9.42 -20.62 -7.19
N PHE A 111 -10.42 -21.33 -6.64
CA PHE A 111 -11.02 -21.00 -5.35
C PHE A 111 -10.08 -21.28 -4.18
N LYS A 112 -9.28 -22.36 -4.22
CA LYS A 112 -8.27 -22.63 -3.19
C LYS A 112 -7.21 -21.52 -3.11
N LEU A 113 -6.73 -21.04 -4.26
CA LEU A 113 -5.78 -19.93 -4.32
C LEU A 113 -6.39 -18.66 -3.76
N HIS A 114 -7.61 -18.32 -4.18
CA HIS A 114 -8.32 -17.17 -3.65
C HIS A 114 -8.56 -17.29 -2.13
N ALA A 115 -8.93 -18.48 -1.66
CA ALA A 115 -9.15 -18.73 -0.25
C ALA A 115 -7.88 -18.54 0.58
N VAL A 116 -6.71 -19.03 0.13
CA VAL A 116 -5.45 -18.82 0.89
C VAL A 116 -5.06 -17.34 0.92
N LEU A 117 -5.24 -16.63 -0.19
CA LEU A 117 -4.97 -15.19 -0.31
C LEU A 117 -5.82 -14.35 0.66
N GLU A 118 -7.07 -14.72 0.91
CA GLU A 118 -7.97 -13.98 1.82
C GLU A 118 -7.88 -14.45 3.29
N SER A 119 -7.72 -15.75 3.53
CA SER A 119 -7.76 -16.33 4.87
C SER A 119 -6.44 -16.17 5.63
N ASP A 120 -5.29 -16.23 4.95
CA ASP A 120 -4.00 -15.98 5.58
C ASP A 120 -3.79 -14.47 5.80
N ARG A 121 -3.49 -14.09 7.04
CA ARG A 121 -3.36 -12.67 7.41
C ARG A 121 -2.16 -12.00 6.74
N SER A 122 -1.04 -12.72 6.59
CA SER A 122 0.16 -12.16 5.98
C SER A 122 -0.04 -11.97 4.48
N LEU A 123 -0.63 -12.95 3.80
CA LEU A 123 -0.93 -12.87 2.37
C LEU A 123 -1.95 -11.78 2.09
N ARG A 124 -3.06 -11.74 2.84
CA ARG A 124 -4.09 -10.71 2.67
C ARG A 124 -3.55 -9.30 2.90
N GLY A 125 -2.67 -9.13 3.89
CA GLY A 125 -2.00 -7.86 4.16
C GLY A 125 -1.11 -7.43 2.99
N LEU A 126 -0.25 -8.34 2.53
CA LEU A 126 0.65 -8.09 1.40
C LEU A 126 -0.12 -7.82 0.10
N LEU A 127 -1.13 -8.62 -0.21
CA LEU A 127 -1.96 -8.46 -1.40
C LEU A 127 -2.63 -7.09 -1.42
N ARG A 128 -3.28 -6.68 -0.32
CA ARG A 128 -3.97 -5.39 -0.23
C ARG A 128 -3.03 -4.19 -0.29
N ALA A 129 -1.81 -4.34 0.22
CA ALA A 129 -0.82 -3.27 0.25
C ALA A 129 -0.18 -3.05 -1.13
N GLU A 130 0.16 -4.14 -1.81
CA GLU A 130 1.09 -4.10 -2.95
C GLU A 130 0.41 -4.37 -4.30
N TYR A 131 -0.81 -4.90 -4.30
CA TYR A 131 -1.48 -5.38 -5.51
C TYR A 131 -2.93 -4.91 -5.64
N VAL A 132 -3.34 -4.68 -6.88
CA VAL A 132 -4.74 -4.73 -7.31
C VAL A 132 -4.97 -6.12 -7.89
N TYR A 133 -5.78 -6.93 -7.21
CA TYR A 133 -6.04 -8.33 -7.58
C TYR A 133 -7.29 -8.46 -8.46
N VAL A 134 -7.15 -9.14 -9.61
CA VAL A 134 -8.21 -9.26 -10.62
C VAL A 134 -8.34 -10.70 -11.11
N PRO A 135 -9.41 -11.42 -10.72
CA PRO A 135 -9.77 -12.69 -11.34
C PRO A 135 -10.33 -12.47 -12.75
N ILE A 136 -9.74 -13.11 -13.76
CA ILE A 136 -10.18 -13.04 -15.17
C ILE A 136 -10.48 -14.43 -15.70
N GLU A 137 -11.61 -14.59 -16.39
CA GLU A 137 -11.98 -15.84 -17.04
C GLU A 137 -10.94 -16.25 -18.11
N SER A 138 -10.47 -17.49 -18.09
CA SER A 138 -9.43 -18.01 -18.98
C SER A 138 -9.87 -18.13 -20.44
N LYS A 139 -11.18 -18.04 -20.72
CA LYS A 139 -11.72 -17.94 -22.08
C LYS A 139 -11.27 -16.67 -22.82
N ASN A 140 -10.77 -15.65 -22.12
CA ASN A 140 -10.22 -14.42 -22.69
C ASN A 140 -8.81 -14.66 -23.28
N VAL A 141 -8.70 -15.62 -24.19
CA VAL A 141 -7.43 -16.13 -24.73
C VAL A 141 -6.62 -15.06 -25.46
N ASP A 142 -7.27 -14.14 -26.18
CA ASP A 142 -6.59 -13.07 -26.90
C ASP A 142 -5.96 -12.06 -25.94
N LEU A 143 -6.65 -11.76 -24.83
CA LEU A 143 -6.13 -10.88 -23.79
C LEU A 143 -4.94 -11.54 -23.08
N ALA A 144 -5.05 -12.81 -22.69
CA ALA A 144 -3.95 -13.56 -22.11
C ALA A 144 -2.73 -13.63 -23.06
N ALA A 145 -2.96 -13.86 -24.35
CA ALA A 145 -1.92 -13.87 -25.38
C ALA A 145 -1.25 -12.50 -25.55
N SER A 146 -1.98 -11.39 -25.42
CA SER A 146 -1.42 -10.03 -25.44
C SER A 146 -0.40 -9.81 -24.31
N TYR A 147 -0.60 -10.48 -23.16
CA TYR A 147 0.33 -10.51 -22.03
C TYR A 147 1.35 -11.63 -22.11
N LYS A 148 1.41 -12.37 -23.23
CA LYS A 148 2.28 -13.52 -23.44
C LYS A 148 2.13 -14.57 -22.31
N ALA A 149 0.94 -14.67 -21.73
CA ALA A 149 0.62 -15.60 -20.66
C ALA A 149 0.20 -16.95 -21.28
N PRO A 150 1.01 -18.02 -21.15
CA PRO A 150 0.66 -19.34 -21.66
C PRO A 150 -0.34 -20.02 -20.71
N VAL A 151 -1.60 -19.59 -20.75
CA VAL A 151 -2.68 -20.13 -19.89
C VAL A 151 -3.11 -21.51 -20.40
N ASN A 152 -2.26 -22.50 -20.19
CA ASN A 152 -2.49 -23.92 -20.52
C ASN A 152 -2.97 -24.75 -19.31
N SER A 153 -2.74 -24.26 -18.09
CA SER A 153 -3.33 -24.72 -16.83
C SER A 153 -3.90 -23.53 -16.06
N VAL A 154 -4.84 -23.79 -15.15
CA VAL A 154 -5.43 -22.78 -14.26
C VAL A 154 -5.45 -23.27 -12.81
N PRO A 155 -5.28 -22.38 -11.82
CA PRO A 155 -5.07 -20.94 -11.98
C PRO A 155 -3.70 -20.61 -12.60
N PHE A 156 -3.63 -19.51 -13.34
CA PHE A 156 -2.38 -18.95 -13.87
C PHE A 156 -2.26 -17.51 -13.42
N LEU A 157 -1.06 -17.07 -13.03
CA LEU A 157 -0.84 -15.71 -12.52
C LEU A 157 -0.06 -14.88 -13.52
N THR A 158 -0.52 -13.65 -13.75
CA THR A 158 0.22 -12.61 -14.46
C THR A 158 0.39 -11.41 -13.53
N VAL A 159 1.61 -10.91 -13.41
CA VAL A 159 1.91 -9.66 -12.69
C VAL A 159 2.22 -8.58 -13.70
N LEU A 160 1.51 -7.46 -13.62
CA LEU A 160 1.76 -6.25 -14.39
C LEU A 160 2.27 -5.14 -13.47
N ASP A 161 3.21 -4.33 -13.95
CA ASP A 161 3.46 -3.03 -13.32
C ASP A 161 2.33 -2.03 -13.63
N ALA A 162 2.40 -0.85 -13.01
CA ALA A 162 1.40 0.20 -13.17
C ALA A 162 1.32 0.77 -14.60
N ASP A 163 2.35 0.53 -15.43
CA ASP A 163 2.46 0.93 -16.83
C ASP A 163 2.04 -0.19 -17.80
N ASN A 164 1.38 -1.24 -17.31
CA ASN A 164 0.87 -2.37 -18.08
C ASN A 164 1.97 -3.25 -18.68
N LYS A 165 3.20 -3.22 -18.14
CA LYS A 165 4.26 -4.13 -18.54
C LYS A 165 4.21 -5.40 -17.72
N VAL A 166 4.34 -6.54 -18.41
CA VAL A 166 4.42 -7.86 -17.77
C VAL A 166 5.74 -7.97 -17.01
N LEU A 167 5.63 -8.19 -15.70
CA LEU A 167 6.74 -8.51 -14.82
C LEU A 167 6.92 -10.02 -14.69
N ALA A 168 5.81 -10.76 -14.58
CA ALA A 168 5.82 -12.19 -14.38
C ALA A 168 4.62 -12.88 -15.01
N ASN A 169 4.83 -14.11 -15.50
CA ASN A 169 3.81 -15.08 -15.87
C ASN A 169 4.18 -16.38 -15.18
N GLN A 170 3.29 -16.93 -14.34
CA GLN A 170 3.60 -18.00 -13.40
C GLN A 170 2.46 -19.03 -13.35
N PRO A 171 2.71 -20.31 -13.72
CA PRO A 171 1.79 -21.40 -13.39
C PRO A 171 1.77 -21.62 -11.87
N THR A 172 0.64 -22.05 -11.32
CA THR A 172 0.50 -22.14 -9.86
C THR A 172 0.86 -23.49 -9.27
N ASP A 173 1.04 -24.54 -10.08
CA ASP A 173 1.43 -25.89 -9.60
C ASP A 173 2.66 -25.86 -8.66
N PRO A 174 3.72 -25.06 -8.90
CA PRO A 174 4.87 -24.99 -7.99
C PRO A 174 4.56 -24.37 -6.62
N LEU A 175 3.43 -23.66 -6.48
CA LEU A 175 2.99 -23.00 -5.24
C LEU A 175 2.13 -23.93 -4.36
N GLU A 176 1.79 -25.12 -4.87
CA GLU A 176 0.92 -26.07 -4.19
C GLU A 176 1.70 -26.93 -3.17
N ASP A 177 0.98 -27.43 -2.19
CA ASP A 177 1.41 -28.51 -1.30
C ASP A 177 0.23 -29.47 -1.06
N GLY A 178 0.34 -30.69 -1.58
CA GLY A 178 -0.72 -31.69 -1.51
C GLY A 178 -2.03 -31.22 -2.13
N ASP A 179 -3.02 -30.96 -1.28
CA ASP A 179 -4.39 -30.58 -1.65
C ASP A 179 -4.70 -29.08 -1.47
N HIS A 180 -3.70 -28.25 -1.19
CA HIS A 180 -3.85 -26.81 -0.95
C HIS A 180 -2.67 -26.00 -1.48
N TYR A 181 -2.71 -24.68 -1.31
CA TYR A 181 -1.58 -23.79 -1.61
C TYR A 181 -0.72 -23.59 -0.37
N ASP A 182 0.59 -23.71 -0.54
CA ASP A 182 1.55 -23.39 0.51
C ASP A 182 1.64 -21.85 0.66
N ALA A 183 1.20 -21.35 1.81
CA ALA A 183 1.16 -19.91 2.07
C ALA A 183 2.56 -19.26 2.02
N ALA A 184 3.62 -19.97 2.39
CA ALA A 184 4.98 -19.44 2.34
C ALA A 184 5.47 -19.33 0.89
N LYS A 185 5.16 -20.30 0.01
CA LYS A 185 5.49 -20.22 -1.41
C LYS A 185 4.71 -19.10 -2.11
N VAL A 186 3.41 -18.98 -1.83
CA VAL A 186 2.58 -17.88 -2.35
C VAL A 186 3.11 -16.53 -1.87
N LYS A 187 3.49 -16.43 -0.59
CA LYS A 187 4.09 -15.21 -0.03
C LYS A 187 5.40 -14.86 -0.73
N ALA A 188 6.28 -15.83 -0.94
CA ALA A 188 7.56 -15.60 -1.61
C ALA A 188 7.35 -15.07 -3.04
N PHE A 189 6.36 -15.61 -3.77
CA PHE A 189 5.98 -15.10 -5.08
C PHE A 189 5.51 -13.63 -5.02
N LEU A 190 4.62 -13.28 -4.09
CA LEU A 190 4.13 -11.91 -3.93
C LEU A 190 5.24 -10.95 -3.45
N GLU A 191 6.14 -11.38 -2.57
CA GLU A 191 7.27 -10.55 -2.12
C GLU A 191 8.28 -10.31 -3.24
N GLN A 192 8.49 -11.29 -4.12
CA GLN A 192 9.40 -11.17 -5.26
C GLN A 192 8.94 -10.10 -6.26
N TRP A 193 7.64 -9.96 -6.45
CA TRP A 193 7.06 -9.13 -7.51
C TRP A 193 6.33 -7.89 -7.01
N LYS A 194 6.47 -7.54 -5.73
CA LYS A 194 5.86 -6.32 -5.20
C LYS A 194 6.54 -5.07 -5.77
N PRO A 195 5.86 -3.92 -5.79
CA PRO A 195 6.47 -2.64 -6.12
C PRO A 195 7.72 -2.36 -5.25
N ALA A 196 8.67 -1.63 -5.82
CA ALA A 196 9.78 -1.12 -5.03
C ALA A 196 9.23 -0.12 -3.98
N PRO A 197 9.64 -0.22 -2.70
CA PRO A 197 9.22 0.74 -1.69
C PRO A 197 9.60 2.16 -2.09
N LEU A 198 8.65 3.09 -1.95
CA LEU A 198 8.91 4.49 -2.20
C LEU A 198 9.74 5.09 -1.05
N ASP A 199 10.70 5.94 -1.39
CA ASP A 199 11.45 6.72 -0.41
C ASP A 199 10.58 7.89 0.09
N ALA A 200 10.07 7.75 1.31
CA ALA A 200 9.18 8.73 1.92
C ALA A 200 9.85 10.10 2.11
N GLU A 201 11.15 10.14 2.37
CA GLU A 201 11.90 11.39 2.53
C GLU A 201 12.01 12.13 1.21
N GLN A 202 12.34 11.41 0.14
CA GLN A 202 12.39 11.98 -1.21
C GLN A 202 11.02 12.50 -1.67
N LEU A 203 9.97 11.72 -1.44
CA LEU A 203 8.59 12.13 -1.77
C LEU A 203 8.18 13.38 -0.99
N LEU A 204 8.47 13.42 0.31
CA LEU A 204 8.16 14.58 1.15
C LEU A 204 8.95 15.81 0.71
N ALA A 205 10.25 15.66 0.42
CA ALA A 205 11.08 16.75 -0.06
C ALA A 205 10.58 17.31 -1.40
N ALA A 206 10.21 16.44 -2.34
CA ALA A 206 9.62 16.83 -3.62
C ALA A 206 8.28 17.58 -3.42
N ALA A 207 7.40 17.05 -2.58
CA ALA A 207 6.11 17.66 -2.25
C ALA A 207 6.27 19.04 -1.61
N LEU A 208 7.18 19.19 -0.64
CA LEU A 208 7.53 20.46 -0.01
C LEU A 208 8.12 21.46 -1.00
N GLY A 209 8.98 20.98 -1.91
CA GLY A 209 9.56 21.81 -2.96
C GLY A 209 8.51 22.38 -3.90
N GLN A 210 7.55 21.55 -4.33
CA GLN A 210 6.47 21.97 -5.21
C GLN A 210 5.49 22.92 -4.50
N ALA A 211 5.08 22.59 -3.26
CA ALA A 211 4.17 23.42 -2.49
C ALA A 211 4.71 24.83 -2.23
N ARG A 212 6.02 24.99 -2.02
CA ARG A 212 6.67 26.31 -1.91
C ARG A 212 6.60 27.11 -3.20
N LYS A 213 6.87 26.47 -4.35
CA LYS A 213 6.79 27.12 -5.67
C LYS A 213 5.37 27.62 -5.96
N ASP A 214 4.38 26.84 -5.56
CA ASP A 214 2.97 27.13 -5.82
C ASP A 214 2.31 27.99 -4.72
N GLN A 215 3.04 28.30 -3.63
CA GLN A 215 2.54 28.98 -2.43
C GLN A 215 1.32 28.28 -1.80
N ARG A 216 1.38 26.94 -1.68
CA ARG A 216 0.30 26.10 -1.16
C ARG A 216 0.73 25.40 0.13
N SER A 217 -0.25 25.12 0.98
CA SER A 217 -0.08 24.18 2.08
C SER A 217 -0.20 22.74 1.59
N ILE A 218 0.42 21.83 2.34
CA ILE A 218 0.39 20.38 2.07
C ILE A 218 -0.26 19.68 3.26
N LEU A 219 -1.18 18.79 2.97
CA LEU A 219 -1.70 17.82 3.92
C LEU A 219 -0.95 16.51 3.70
N ILE A 220 -0.35 15.98 4.77
CA ILE A 220 0.31 14.67 4.74
C ILE A 220 -0.58 13.71 5.49
N HIS A 221 -0.99 12.64 4.81
CA HIS A 221 -1.75 11.56 5.43
C HIS A 221 -0.86 10.34 5.58
N PHE A 222 -0.69 9.87 6.81
CA PHE A 222 0.00 8.62 7.10
C PHE A 222 -1.04 7.50 7.18
N GLY A 223 -1.13 6.70 6.12
CA GLY A 223 -1.98 5.52 6.08
C GLY A 223 -1.21 4.27 6.50
N ALA A 224 -1.84 3.40 7.31
CA ALA A 224 -1.33 2.05 7.52
C ALA A 224 -1.70 1.18 6.31
N PRO A 225 -0.78 0.32 5.81
CA PRO A 225 -1.11 -0.62 4.74
C PRO A 225 -2.29 -1.52 5.16
N GLY A 226 -3.37 -1.51 4.39
CA GLY A 226 -4.56 -2.34 4.62
C GLY A 226 -5.82 -1.63 5.11
N ALA A 227 -5.80 -0.32 5.35
CA ALA A 227 -7.03 0.47 5.51
C ALA A 227 -7.64 0.74 4.13
N SER A 228 -8.78 0.11 3.83
CA SER A 228 -9.57 0.40 2.63
C SER A 228 -9.87 1.91 2.59
N GLY A 229 -9.25 2.62 1.65
CA GLY A 229 -9.35 4.08 1.49
C GLY A 229 -8.06 4.89 1.70
N ALA A 230 -6.93 4.25 2.04
CA ALA A 230 -5.65 4.96 2.19
C ALA A 230 -4.84 4.95 0.89
N SER A 231 -5.27 5.69 -0.13
CA SER A 231 -4.32 6.19 -1.13
C SER A 231 -3.44 7.23 -0.46
N ALA A 232 -2.13 7.16 -0.65
CA ALA A 232 -1.25 8.30 -0.42
C ALA A 232 -1.51 9.35 -1.50
N SER A 233 -2.71 9.93 -1.52
CA SER A 233 -2.98 11.09 -2.35
C SER A 233 -2.39 12.30 -1.66
N ILE A 234 -1.37 12.92 -2.25
CA ILE A 234 -1.04 14.31 -1.97
C ILE A 234 -2.17 15.14 -2.59
N ALA A 235 -3.28 15.26 -1.86
CA ALA A 235 -4.35 16.16 -2.21
C ALA A 235 -3.88 17.57 -1.91
N PHE A 236 -3.45 18.29 -2.94
CA PHE A 236 -3.22 19.71 -2.80
C PHE A 236 -4.59 20.40 -2.67
N SER A 237 -4.99 20.76 -1.45
CA SER A 237 -6.11 21.68 -1.23
C SER A 237 -5.59 23.11 -1.23
N ALA A 238 -6.15 23.96 -2.08
CA ALA A 238 -5.71 25.34 -2.25
C ALA A 238 -6.28 26.24 -1.14
N GLY A 239 -5.51 26.43 -0.07
CA GLY A 239 -5.64 27.61 0.79
C GLY A 239 -4.56 28.62 0.40
N ARG A 240 -4.95 29.80 -0.11
CA ARG A 240 -3.99 30.91 -0.27
C ARG A 240 -3.58 31.35 1.13
N ILE A 241 -2.27 31.46 1.38
CA ILE A 241 -1.75 32.11 2.57
C ILE A 241 -2.11 33.60 2.45
N SER A 242 -3.20 34.02 3.09
CA SER A 242 -3.51 35.43 3.27
C SER A 242 -2.62 35.97 4.39
N SER A 243 -1.55 36.69 4.03
CA SER A 243 -0.78 37.48 4.99
C SER A 243 -1.73 38.52 5.61
N ARG A 244 -2.01 38.41 6.90
CA ARG A 244 -2.50 39.53 7.71
C ARG A 244 -1.33 40.40 8.13
#